data_AF-A0A0D2ZX77-F1
#
_entry.id   AF-A0A0D2ZX77-F1
#
_cell.length_a   1.000
_cell.length_b   1.000
_cell.length_c   1.000
_cell.angle_alpha   90.00
_cell.angle_beta   90.00
_cell.angle_gamma   90.00
#
_symmetry.space_group_name_H-M   'P 1'
#
loop_
_entity.id
_entity.type
_entity.pdbx_description
1 polymer ?
#
loop_
_entity_poly.entity_id
_entity_poly.type
_entity_poly.pdbx_seq_one_letter_code
_entity_poly.pdbx_strand_id
1 'polypeptide(L)' 'MSSAREENVYLAKLAEQAERYEEMVEFMEKVAKTVDSEELTVEERNLLSVAYKNVI' A
#
# COMPACT_ATOMS: atom_id res chain seq x y z
N MET A 1 0.08 13.12 -14.59
CA MET A 1 0.41 11.67 -14.62
C MET A 1 0.66 11.29 -13.18
N SER A 2 -0.18 10.45 -12.56
CA SER A 2 0.14 9.94 -11.23
C SER A 2 1.32 8.98 -11.32
N SER A 3 2.18 8.97 -10.32
CA SER A 3 3.27 8.00 -10.28
C SER A 3 2.69 6.59 -10.04
N ALA A 4 3.38 5.53 -10.48
CA ALA A 4 2.97 4.15 -10.17
C ALA A 4 2.85 3.92 -8.64
N ARG A 5 3.60 4.68 -7.84
CA ARG A 5 3.51 4.70 -6.37
C ARG A 5 2.14 5.21 -5.90
N GLU A 6 1.72 6.38 -6.40
CA GLU A 6 0.42 6.98 -6.07
C GLU A 6 -0.75 6.09 -6.49
N GLU A 7 -0.65 5.42 -7.64
CA GLU A 7 -1.67 4.48 -8.11
C GLU A 7 -1.78 3.27 -7.18
N ASN A 8 -0.67 2.66 -6.77
CA ASN A 8 -0.69 1.54 -5.83
C ASN A 8 -1.23 1.96 -4.45
N VAL A 9 -0.89 3.16 -3.96
CA VAL A 9 -1.47 3.69 -2.70
C VAL A 9 -2.99 3.88 -2.83
N TYR A 10 -3.47 4.37 -3.97
CA TYR A 10 -4.90 4.50 -4.23
C TYR A 10 -5.61 3.14 -4.26
N LEU A 11 -5.04 2.15 -4.95
CA LEU A 11 -5.58 0.79 -5.00
C LEU A 11 -5.57 0.11 -3.64
N ALA A 12 -4.54 0.32 -2.81
CA ALA A 12 -4.49 -0.19 -1.45
C ALA A 12 -5.62 0.38 -0.57
N LYS A 13 -5.93 1.68 -0.69
CA LYS A 13 -7.07 2.30 0.02
C LYS A 13 -8.41 1.74 -0.46
N LEU A 14 -8.56 1.47 -1.76
CA LEU A 14 -9.77 0.85 -2.29
C LEU A 14 -9.92 -0.60 -1.80
N ALA A 15 -8.82 -1.35 -1.72
CA ALA A 15 -8.80 -2.70 -1.18
C ALA A 15 -9.15 -2.71 0.33
N GLU A 16 -8.66 -1.75 1.10
CA GLU A 16 -9.05 -1.54 2.50
C GLU A 16 -10.56 -1.31 2.64
N GLN A 17 -11.13 -0.42 1.82
CA GLN A 17 -12.58 -0.15 1.82
C GLN A 17 -13.42 -1.37 1.43
N ALA A 18 -12.85 -2.29 0.65
CA ALA A 18 -13.48 -3.53 0.23
C ALA A 18 -13.19 -4.72 1.18
N GLU A 19 -12.46 -4.49 2.29
CA GLU A 19 -11.98 -5.52 3.21
C GLU A 19 -11.14 -6.64 2.54
N ARG A 20 -10.50 -6.33 1.40
CA ARG A 20 -9.66 -7.25 0.62
C ARG A 20 -8.20 -7.08 1.01
N TYR A 21 -7.85 -7.49 2.22
CA TYR A 21 -6.52 -7.25 2.79
C TYR A 21 -5.37 -7.97 2.08
N GLU A 22 -5.63 -9.13 1.45
CA GLU A 22 -4.63 -9.83 0.64
C GLU A 22 -4.16 -8.96 -0.54
N GLU A 23 -5.08 -8.33 -1.28
CA GLU A 23 -4.73 -7.40 -2.36
C GLU A 23 -4.11 -6.11 -1.82
N MET A 24 -4.57 -5.63 -0.66
CA MET A 24 -3.97 -4.47 0.00
C MET A 24 -2.47 -4.70 0.26
N VAL A 25 -2.09 -5.91 0.69
CA VAL A 25 -0.68 -6.29 0.86
C VAL A 25 0.06 -6.26 -0.48
N GLU A 26 -0.51 -6.84 -1.54
CA GLU A 26 0.13 -6.83 -2.87
C GLU A 26 0.43 -5.40 -3.38
N PHE A 27 -0.51 -4.48 -3.21
CA PHE A 27 -0.32 -3.08 -3.62
C PHE A 27 0.71 -2.37 -2.74
N MET A 28 0.67 -2.57 -1.42
CA MET A 28 1.61 -1.94 -0.51
C MET A 28 3.03 -2.51 -0.63
N GLU A 29 3.19 -3.78 -1.02
CA GLU A 29 4.49 -4.34 -1.41
C GLU A 29 5.06 -3.67 -2.65
N LYS A 30 4.22 -3.37 -3.66
CA LYS A 30 4.67 -2.64 -4.86
C LYS A 30 5.14 -1.23 -4.49
N VAL A 31 4.41 -0.54 -3.61
CA VAL A 31 4.82 0.77 -3.06
C VAL A 31 6.19 0.66 -2.40
N ALA A 32 6.39 -0.32 -1.51
CA ALA A 32 7.66 -0.52 -0.82
C ALA A 32 8.82 -0.88 -1.77
N LYS A 33 8.56 -1.63 -2.85
CA LYS A 33 9.58 -1.99 -3.86
C LYS A 33 9.92 -0.84 -4.82
N THR A 34 9.06 0.18 -4.94
CA THR A 34 9.35 1.38 -5.74
C THR A 34 10.20 2.43 -5.01
N VAL A 35 10.48 2.20 -3.72
CA VAL A 35 11.32 3.07 -2.86
C VAL A 35 12.79 2.73 -3.07
N ASP A 36 13.35 3.09 -4.23
CA ASP A 36 14.80 2.94 -4.46
C ASP A 36 15.62 4.07 -3.80
N SER A 37 14.99 5.22 -3.52
CA SER A 37 15.68 6.40 -2.95
C SER A 37 14.84 7.27 -1.99
N GLU A 38 13.53 7.06 -1.91
CA GLU A 38 12.61 7.88 -1.09
C GLU A 38 11.92 7.07 -0.01
N GLU A 39 12.20 7.34 1.27
CA GLU A 39 11.56 6.65 2.38
C GLU A 39 10.01 6.60 2.30
N LEU A 40 9.43 5.54 2.89
CA LEU A 40 7.98 5.45 3.04
C LEU A 40 7.48 6.58 3.93
N THR A 41 6.44 7.26 3.47
CA THR A 41 5.73 8.26 4.27
C THR A 41 5.06 7.62 5.48
N VAL A 42 4.64 8.44 6.44
CA VAL A 42 3.86 7.96 7.60
C VAL A 42 2.57 7.27 7.16
N GLU A 43 1.91 7.81 6.13
CA GLU A 43 0.67 7.24 5.59
C GLU A 43 0.89 5.85 4.98
N GLU A 44 1.92 5.69 4.15
CA GLU A 44 2.21 4.41 3.51
C GLU A 44 2.65 3.35 4.52
N ARG A 45 3.42 3.72 5.56
CA ARG A 45 3.75 2.79 6.65
C ARG A 45 2.53 2.34 7.43
N ASN A 46 1.58 3.25 7.66
CA ASN A 46 0.31 2.90 8.31
C ASN A 46 -0.49 1.93 7.45
N LEU A 47 -0.64 2.21 6.15
CA LEU A 47 -1.33 1.30 5.23
C LEU A 47 -0.67 -0.08 5.17
N LEU A 48 0.67 -0.14 5.11
CA LEU A 48 1.42 -1.40 5.14
C LEU A 48 1.15 -2.17 6.44
N SER A 49 1.11 -1.48 7.58
CA SER A 49 0.83 -2.08 8.89
C SER A 49 -0.60 -2.61 8.99
N VAL A 50 -1.58 -1.85 8.48
CA VAL A 50 -2.99 -2.26 8.43
C VAL A 50 -3.16 -3.48 7.53
N ALA A 51 -2.53 -3.48 6.37
CA ALA A 51 -2.60 -4.60 5.42
C ALA A 51 -2.13 -5.91 6.07
N TYR A 52 -0.90 -5.95 6.58
CA TYR A 52 -0.38 -7.18 7.21
C TYR A 52 -1.09 -7.57 8.51
N LYS A 53 -1.61 -6.60 9.29
CA LYS A 53 -2.35 -6.90 10.52
C LYS A 53 -3.68 -7.60 10.23
N ASN A 54 -4.38 -7.23 9.17
CA ASN A 54 -5.71 -7.74 8.84
C ASN A 54 -5.71 -8.91 7.83
N VAL A 55 -4.53 -9.33 7.35
CA VAL A 55 -4.38 -10.56 6.55
C VAL A 55 -4.34 -11.83 7.43
N ILE A 56 -4.04 -11.70 8.73
CA ILE A 56 -3.98 -12.81 9.71
C ILE A 56 -5.37 -13.04 10.32
#